data_AF-A0A2R6MZT5-F1
#
_entry.id   AF-A0A2R6MZT5-F1
#
_cell.length_a   1.000
_cell.length_b   1.000
_cell.length_c   1.000
_cell.angle_alpha   90.00
_cell.angle_beta   90.00
_cell.angle_gamma   90.00
#
_symmetry.space_group_name_H-M   'P 1'
#
loop_
_entity.id
_entity.type
_entity.pdbx_description
1 polymer ?
#
loop_
_entity_poly.entity_id
_entity_poly.type
_entity_poly.pdbx_seq_one_letter_code
_entity_poly.pdbx_strand_id
1 'polypeptide(L)'
;MEPEPFRPDGGTTVADLIDALEREAERDRPPAETPEIGVVMGSDSDLDVMMGTDDDPGAYHALRALGFEELTDYDDPPAGRSFETYVVSAHRTPDLMYAYAGTAAARGLDVLIAGAGGKSADLPNMTASIVFPLPTVGVPVQEKSVDSVLGMPTGAPLTAVDATVSERLHRLGTPGFRDGRD
;
A
#
# COMPACT_ATOMS: atom_id res chain seq x y z
N MET A 1 -10.10 0.15 -21.66
CA MET A 1 -9.31 -1.04 -21.32
C MET A 1 -8.92 -0.81 -19.88
N GLU A 2 -9.51 -1.54 -18.94
CA GLU A 2 -9.21 -1.33 -17.52
C GLU A 2 -7.78 -1.83 -17.25
N PRO A 3 -6.95 -1.08 -16.49
CA PRO A 3 -5.64 -1.56 -16.11
C PRO A 3 -5.80 -2.70 -15.12
N GLU A 4 -5.26 -3.87 -15.46
CA GLU A 4 -5.13 -5.00 -14.55
C GLU A 4 -3.97 -4.71 -13.59
N PRO A 5 -4.12 -4.95 -12.28
CA PRO A 5 -3.03 -4.77 -11.33
C PRO A 5 -1.86 -5.68 -11.73
N PHE A 6 -0.63 -5.26 -11.44
CA PHE A 6 0.56 -6.05 -11.73
C PHE A 6 0.44 -7.43 -11.05
N ARG A 7 0.21 -8.47 -11.87
CA ARG A 7 0.21 -9.87 -11.44
C ARG A 7 1.57 -10.45 -11.76
N PRO A 8 2.31 -11.01 -10.79
CA PRO A 8 3.49 -11.78 -11.11
C PRO A 8 3.06 -13.04 -11.88
N ASP A 9 3.36 -13.09 -13.17
CA ASP A 9 3.32 -14.33 -13.95
C ASP A 9 4.18 -15.39 -13.24
N GLY A 10 3.85 -16.68 -13.38
CA GLY A 10 4.50 -17.80 -12.69
C GLY A 10 6.02 -17.99 -12.90
N GLY A 11 6.73 -17.01 -13.46
CA GLY A 11 8.18 -16.91 -13.53
C GLY A 11 8.84 -15.87 -12.62
N THR A 12 8.08 -14.95 -11.98
CA THR A 12 8.67 -13.95 -11.08
C THR A 12 8.82 -14.54 -9.67
N THR A 13 10.05 -14.64 -9.17
CA THR A 13 10.32 -15.15 -7.83
C THR A 13 10.28 -14.04 -6.78
N VAL A 14 10.21 -14.42 -5.50
CA VAL A 14 10.34 -13.47 -4.40
C VAL A 14 11.69 -12.73 -4.45
N ALA A 15 12.76 -13.40 -4.86
CA ALA A 15 14.08 -12.78 -5.01
C ALA A 15 14.05 -11.71 -6.11
N ASP A 16 13.42 -11.98 -7.25
CA ASP A 16 13.30 -11.00 -8.35
C ASP A 16 12.53 -9.74 -7.91
N LEU A 17 11.52 -9.90 -7.06
CA LEU A 17 10.77 -8.78 -6.48
C LEU A 17 11.63 -7.96 -5.50
N ILE A 18 12.41 -8.63 -4.64
CA ILE A 18 13.33 -7.95 -3.72
C ILE A 18 14.37 -7.16 -4.52
N ASP A 19 15.00 -7.78 -5.51
CA ASP A 19 16.00 -7.13 -6.38
C ASP A 19 15.39 -5.95 -7.15
N ALA A 20 14.11 -6.03 -7.54
CA ALA A 20 13.42 -4.90 -8.18
C ALA A 20 13.18 -3.74 -7.20
N LEU A 21 12.75 -4.02 -5.97
CA LEU A 21 12.55 -3.00 -4.93
C LEU A 21 13.86 -2.31 -4.56
N GLU A 22 14.93 -3.07 -4.36
CA GLU A 22 16.25 -2.52 -4.04
C GLU A 22 16.79 -1.66 -5.18
N ARG A 23 16.67 -2.12 -6.43
CA ARG A 23 17.05 -1.31 -7.61
C ARG A 23 16.25 -0.02 -7.73
N GLU A 24 14.94 -0.05 -7.45
CA GLU A 24 14.12 1.16 -7.48
C GLU A 24 14.52 2.14 -6.39
N ALA A 25 14.91 1.65 -5.21
CA ALA A 25 15.38 2.48 -4.11
C ALA A 25 16.69 3.23 -4.42
N GLU A 26 17.49 2.72 -5.35
CA GLU A 26 18.75 3.33 -5.80
C GLU A 26 18.57 4.28 -7.00
N ARG A 27 17.39 4.28 -7.63
CA ARG A 27 17.13 5.14 -8.79
C ARG A 27 16.90 6.58 -8.35
N ASP A 28 17.67 7.50 -8.93
CA ASP A 28 17.46 8.93 -8.75
C ASP A 28 16.37 9.41 -9.72
N ARG A 29 15.17 9.65 -9.19
CA ARG A 29 13.98 10.05 -9.94
C ARG A 29 13.35 11.29 -9.32
N PRO A 30 12.78 12.19 -10.14
CA PRO A 30 12.05 13.32 -9.60
C PRO A 30 10.84 12.81 -8.81
N PRO A 31 10.48 13.43 -7.66
CA PRO A 31 9.34 13.03 -6.85
C PRO A 31 7.99 12.92 -7.57
N ALA A 32 7.85 13.59 -8.72
CA ALA A 32 6.66 13.53 -9.54
C ALA A 32 6.47 12.20 -10.29
N GLU A 33 7.54 11.41 -10.42
CA GLU A 33 7.57 10.12 -11.13
C GLU A 33 7.58 8.92 -10.16
N THR A 34 7.62 9.18 -8.85
CA THR A 34 7.62 8.15 -7.80
C THR A 34 6.23 7.99 -7.18
N PRO A 35 5.86 6.79 -6.71
CA PRO A 35 4.60 6.56 -6.02
C PRO A 35 4.57 7.27 -4.67
N GLU A 36 3.48 7.99 -4.40
CA GLU A 36 3.23 8.68 -3.12
C GLU A 36 2.70 7.70 -2.06
N ILE A 37 1.96 6.68 -2.48
CA ILE A 37 1.26 5.74 -1.59
C ILE A 37 1.61 4.30 -1.93
N GLY A 38 1.94 3.52 -0.91
CA GLY A 38 2.16 2.09 -1.04
C GLY A 38 0.94 1.35 -0.52
N VAL A 39 0.46 0.36 -1.25
CA VAL A 39 -0.62 -0.52 -0.82
C VAL A 39 -0.07 -1.93 -0.71
N VAL A 40 -0.15 -2.52 0.46
CA VAL A 40 0.29 -3.90 0.71
C VAL A 40 -0.85 -4.75 1.23
N MET A 41 -0.87 -6.02 0.82
CA MET A 41 -1.83 -6.99 1.33
C MET A 41 -1.26 -8.39 1.47
N GLY A 42 -1.82 -9.17 2.38
CA GLY A 42 -1.30 -10.49 2.73
C GLY A 42 -1.45 -11.55 1.64
N SER A 43 -2.46 -11.42 0.78
CA SER A 43 -2.84 -12.39 -0.26
C SER A 43 -3.65 -11.76 -1.38
N ASP A 44 -3.67 -12.39 -2.56
CA ASP A 44 -4.50 -11.97 -3.70
C ASP A 44 -6.00 -11.93 -3.35
N SER A 45 -6.47 -12.81 -2.46
CA SER A 45 -7.87 -12.79 -2.01
C SER A 45 -8.25 -11.56 -1.20
N ASP A 46 -7.27 -10.82 -0.68
CA ASP A 46 -7.52 -9.55 0.02
C ASP A 46 -7.78 -8.40 -0.97
N LEU A 47 -7.43 -8.59 -2.26
CA LEU A 47 -7.56 -7.56 -3.30
C LEU A 47 -9.01 -7.11 -3.48
N ASP A 48 -9.96 -8.04 -3.49
CA ASP A 48 -11.40 -7.71 -3.63
C ASP A 48 -11.86 -6.73 -2.53
N VAL A 49 -11.34 -6.89 -1.31
CA VAL A 49 -11.68 -6.02 -0.18
C VAL A 49 -10.94 -4.69 -0.27
N MET A 50 -9.68 -4.70 -0.72
CA MET A 50 -8.92 -3.48 -0.95
C MET A 50 -9.47 -2.64 -2.11
N MET A 51 -10.08 -3.29 -3.10
CA MET A 51 -10.86 -2.66 -4.16
C MET A 51 -12.18 -2.09 -3.61
N GLY A 52 -12.91 -2.92 -2.87
CA GLY A 52 -14.24 -2.61 -2.35
C GLY A 52 -15.31 -2.51 -3.44
N THR A 53 -16.49 -2.06 -3.03
CA THR A 53 -17.66 -1.87 -3.90
C THR A 53 -18.21 -0.46 -3.74
N ASP A 54 -19.19 -0.07 -4.55
CA ASP A 54 -19.84 1.24 -4.44
C ASP A 54 -20.50 1.44 -3.05
N ASP A 55 -20.99 0.36 -2.44
CA ASP A 55 -21.65 0.38 -1.12
C ASP A 55 -20.67 0.22 0.06
N ASP A 56 -19.46 -0.31 -0.20
CA ASP A 56 -18.39 -0.50 0.80
C ASP A 56 -17.03 -0.19 0.14
N PRO A 57 -16.67 1.10 0.01
CA PRO A 57 -15.51 1.51 -0.78
C PRO A 57 -14.20 1.11 -0.10
N GLY A 58 -13.35 0.40 -0.83
CA GLY A 58 -12.03 -0.03 -0.38
C GLY A 58 -10.98 1.07 -0.53
N ALA A 59 -9.74 0.74 -0.14
CA ALA A 59 -8.60 1.66 -0.25
C ALA A 59 -8.40 2.18 -1.69
N TYR A 60 -8.52 1.31 -2.69
CA TYR A 60 -8.40 1.69 -4.10
C TYR A 60 -9.47 2.68 -4.52
N HIS A 61 -10.73 2.45 -4.14
CA HIS A 61 -11.80 3.39 -4.46
C HIS A 61 -11.51 4.77 -3.89
N ALA A 62 -11.05 4.86 -2.64
CA ALA A 62 -10.66 6.12 -2.02
C ALA A 62 -9.48 6.79 -2.75
N LEU A 63 -8.44 6.04 -3.10
CA LEU A 63 -7.27 6.55 -3.83
C LEU A 63 -7.66 7.09 -5.22
N ARG A 64 -8.47 6.34 -5.98
CA ARG A 64 -8.96 6.76 -7.29
C ARG A 64 -9.84 8.01 -7.18
N ALA A 65 -10.71 8.09 -6.17
CA ALA A 65 -11.53 9.28 -5.92
C ALA A 65 -10.70 10.53 -5.57
N LEU A 66 -9.52 10.33 -4.96
CA LEU A 66 -8.55 11.39 -4.67
C LEU A 66 -7.63 11.74 -5.86
N GLY A 67 -7.84 11.09 -7.01
CA GLY A 67 -7.10 11.35 -8.25
C GLY A 67 -5.74 10.66 -8.32
N PHE A 68 -5.52 9.60 -7.53
CA PHE A 68 -4.33 8.77 -7.69
C PHE A 68 -4.50 7.73 -8.79
N GLU A 69 -3.41 7.43 -9.48
CA GLU A 69 -3.33 6.37 -10.49
C GLU A 69 -2.35 5.28 -10.06
N GLU A 70 -2.67 4.02 -10.36
CA GLU A 70 -1.78 2.91 -10.00
C GLU A 70 -0.54 2.91 -10.90
N LEU A 71 0.62 2.85 -10.28
CA LEU A 71 1.90 2.66 -10.92
C LEU A 71 2.09 1.16 -11.19
N THR A 72 1.91 0.77 -12.45
CA THR A 72 2.10 -0.62 -12.91
C THR A 72 3.45 -0.85 -13.59
N ASP A 73 4.07 0.22 -14.09
CA ASP A 73 5.38 0.20 -14.75
C ASP A 73 6.21 1.39 -14.27
N TYR A 74 7.36 1.10 -13.66
CA TYR A 74 8.28 2.14 -13.19
C TYR A 74 8.91 2.92 -14.35
N ASP A 75 9.00 2.38 -15.56
CA ASP A 75 9.62 3.05 -16.70
C ASP A 75 8.61 3.90 -17.51
N ASP A 76 7.32 3.78 -17.22
CA ASP A 76 6.23 4.61 -17.77
C ASP A 76 5.22 5.01 -16.67
N PRO A 77 5.62 5.87 -15.72
CA PRO A 77 4.78 6.25 -14.59
C PRO A 77 3.62 7.16 -15.01
N PRO A 78 2.47 7.12 -14.30
CA PRO A 78 1.39 8.08 -14.51
C PRO A 78 1.88 9.52 -14.32
N ALA A 79 1.40 10.46 -15.15
CA ALA A 79 1.78 11.88 -15.06
C ALA A 79 1.27 12.59 -13.79
N GLY A 80 0.35 11.96 -13.06
CA GLY A 80 -0.36 12.50 -11.90
C GLY A 80 0.25 12.08 -10.56
N ARG A 81 -0.64 11.93 -9.56
CA ARG A 81 -0.30 11.32 -8.28
C ARG A 81 -0.41 9.81 -8.46
N SER A 82 0.50 9.04 -7.90
CA SER A 82 0.46 7.59 -8.07
C SER A 82 0.57 6.81 -6.78
N PHE A 83 0.08 5.58 -6.83
CA PHE A 83 0.23 4.58 -5.77
C PHE A 83 0.73 3.27 -6.38
N GLU A 84 1.37 2.44 -5.58
CA GLU A 84 1.80 1.10 -5.99
C GLU A 84 1.13 0.03 -5.14
N THR A 85 1.09 -1.20 -5.65
CA THR A 85 0.51 -2.32 -4.91
C THR A 85 1.38 -3.57 -4.93
N TYR A 86 1.55 -4.18 -3.76
CA TYR A 86 2.26 -5.45 -3.60
C TYR A 86 1.53 -6.45 -2.71
N VAL A 87 1.63 -7.73 -3.06
CA VAL A 87 1.19 -8.84 -2.20
C VAL A 87 2.37 -9.30 -1.36
N VAL A 88 2.37 -8.95 -0.08
CA VAL A 88 3.42 -9.26 0.89
C VAL A 88 2.84 -9.90 2.14
N SER A 89 3.44 -11.01 2.55
CA SER A 89 2.96 -11.78 3.69
C SER A 89 3.99 -11.78 4.80
N ALA A 90 3.63 -11.24 5.97
CA ALA A 90 4.46 -11.27 7.18
C ALA A 90 4.87 -12.69 7.59
N HIS A 91 4.11 -13.71 7.19
CA HIS A 91 4.34 -15.10 7.58
C HIS A 91 4.91 -15.98 6.47
N ARG A 92 4.59 -15.69 5.20
CA ARG A 92 5.01 -16.52 4.06
C ARG A 92 6.22 -15.95 3.32
N THR A 93 6.30 -14.64 3.22
CA THR A 93 7.35 -13.91 2.49
C THR A 93 7.90 -12.77 3.36
N PRO A 94 8.40 -13.06 4.58
CA PRO A 94 8.88 -12.03 5.50
C PRO A 94 10.03 -11.21 4.91
N ASP A 95 10.94 -11.84 4.15
CA ASP A 95 12.07 -11.13 3.52
C ASP A 95 11.58 -10.10 2.49
N LEU A 96 10.54 -10.42 1.72
CA LEU A 96 9.91 -9.47 0.80
C LEU A 96 9.23 -8.32 1.56
N MET A 97 8.58 -8.61 2.68
CA MET A 97 7.99 -7.58 3.53
C MET A 97 9.07 -6.63 4.07
N TYR A 98 10.20 -7.17 4.55
CA TYR A 98 11.34 -6.36 4.99
C TYR A 98 11.93 -5.53 3.87
N ALA A 99 12.13 -6.09 2.68
CA ALA A 99 12.62 -5.36 1.52
C ALA A 99 11.65 -4.24 1.11
N TYR A 100 10.37 -4.56 0.97
CA TYR A 100 9.34 -3.60 0.57
C TYR A 100 9.26 -2.42 1.53
N ALA A 101 9.14 -2.71 2.83
CA ALA A 101 9.03 -1.68 3.85
C ALA A 101 10.36 -0.94 4.08
N GLY A 102 11.48 -1.65 4.11
CA GLY A 102 12.80 -1.06 4.34
C GLY A 102 13.26 -0.13 3.21
N THR A 103 12.78 -0.35 2.00
CA THR A 103 13.07 0.51 0.83
C THR A 103 12.04 1.62 0.62
N ALA A 104 10.91 1.61 1.34
CA ALA A 104 9.75 2.44 1.03
C ALA A 104 10.08 3.93 0.87
N ALA A 105 10.74 4.53 1.87
CA ALA A 105 11.07 5.95 1.84
C ALA A 105 12.03 6.32 0.69
N ALA A 106 12.98 5.43 0.37
CA ALA A 106 13.92 5.64 -0.72
C ALA A 106 13.24 5.58 -2.10
N ARG A 107 12.20 4.75 -2.24
CA ARG A 107 11.37 4.65 -3.45
C ARG A 107 10.36 5.80 -3.60
N GLY A 108 10.32 6.74 -2.66
CA GLY A 108 9.51 7.96 -2.73
C GLY A 108 8.18 7.91 -1.98
N LEU A 109 7.90 6.81 -1.26
CA LEU A 109 6.64 6.63 -0.55
C LEU A 109 6.47 7.60 0.63
N ASP A 110 5.30 8.23 0.71
CA ASP A 110 4.92 9.12 1.80
C ASP A 110 4.01 8.43 2.82
N VAL A 111 3.19 7.47 2.40
CA VAL A 111 2.25 6.72 3.24
C VAL A 111 2.16 5.27 2.81
N LEU A 112 2.03 4.37 3.79
CA LEU A 112 1.74 2.96 3.55
C LEU A 112 0.29 2.62 3.97
N ILE A 113 -0.41 1.86 3.14
CA ILE A 113 -1.73 1.29 3.43
C ILE A 113 -1.56 -0.22 3.46
N ALA A 114 -1.83 -0.86 4.60
CA ALA A 114 -1.67 -2.30 4.78
C ALA A 114 -3.03 -2.97 5.00
N GLY A 115 -3.52 -3.66 3.98
CA GLY A 115 -4.71 -4.51 4.03
C GLY A 115 -4.38 -5.85 4.69
N ALA A 116 -5.09 -6.20 5.76
CA ALA A 116 -4.85 -7.48 6.41
C ALA A 116 -6.06 -8.08 7.14
N GLY A 117 -6.21 -9.39 6.97
CA GLY A 117 -7.25 -10.21 7.58
C GLY A 117 -6.71 -11.52 8.12
N GLY A 118 -7.41 -12.10 9.10
CA GLY A 118 -7.15 -13.45 9.59
C GLY A 118 -5.68 -13.71 9.96
N LYS A 119 -5.02 -14.63 9.24
CA LYS A 119 -3.60 -14.98 9.46
C LYS A 119 -2.60 -13.88 9.12
N SER A 120 -3.01 -12.84 8.41
CA SER A 120 -2.13 -11.73 8.02
C SER A 120 -2.31 -10.51 8.92
N ALA A 121 -3.15 -10.56 9.95
CA ALA A 121 -3.51 -9.41 10.80
C ALA A 121 -2.32 -8.65 11.41
N ASP A 122 -1.15 -9.27 11.48
CA ASP A 122 0.10 -8.66 11.97
C ASP A 122 0.79 -7.77 10.91
N LEU A 123 0.44 -7.88 9.62
CA LEU A 123 1.08 -7.16 8.51
C LEU A 123 1.11 -5.63 8.72
N PRO A 124 0.02 -4.95 9.14
CA PRO A 124 0.05 -3.50 9.34
C PRO A 124 1.02 -3.09 10.45
N ASN A 125 1.04 -3.81 11.57
CA ASN A 125 1.92 -3.49 12.71
C ASN A 125 3.40 -3.74 12.36
N MET A 126 3.69 -4.85 11.69
CA MET A 126 5.05 -5.21 11.28
C MET A 126 5.60 -4.21 10.28
N THR A 127 4.83 -3.90 9.22
CA THR A 127 5.26 -2.94 8.21
C THR A 127 5.41 -1.53 8.78
N ALA A 128 4.48 -1.06 9.61
CA ALA A 128 4.58 0.24 10.30
C ALA A 128 5.86 0.38 11.13
N SER A 129 6.29 -0.70 11.79
CA SER A 129 7.53 -0.71 12.58
C SER A 129 8.78 -0.58 11.72
N ILE A 130 8.75 -1.11 10.49
CA ILE A 130 9.87 -1.10 9.56
C ILE A 130 9.94 0.23 8.78
N VAL A 131 8.80 0.75 8.31
CA VAL A 131 8.74 1.98 7.49
C VAL A 131 8.86 3.27 8.31
N PHE A 132 8.96 3.18 9.65
CA PHE A 132 9.04 4.36 10.50
C PHE A 132 10.12 5.35 10.02
N PRO A 133 9.79 6.66 9.87
CA PRO A 133 8.60 7.36 10.37
C PRO A 133 7.45 7.53 9.37
N LEU A 134 7.37 6.75 8.28
CA LEU A 134 6.26 6.88 7.33
C LEU A 134 4.91 6.50 7.99
N PRO A 135 3.87 7.34 7.88
CA PRO A 135 2.53 6.99 8.34
C PRO A 135 2.03 5.70 7.70
N THR A 136 1.45 4.82 8.52
CA THR A 136 0.88 3.56 8.05
C THR A 136 -0.58 3.42 8.46
N VAL A 137 -1.44 3.07 7.52
CA VAL A 137 -2.88 2.86 7.71
C VAL A 137 -3.19 1.38 7.53
N GLY A 138 -3.62 0.71 8.61
CA GLY A 138 -4.13 -0.66 8.55
C GLY A 138 -5.58 -0.69 8.08
N VAL A 139 -5.85 -1.44 7.02
CA VAL A 139 -7.21 -1.70 6.51
C VAL A 139 -7.58 -3.13 6.90
N PRO A 140 -8.61 -3.34 7.74
CA PRO A 140 -9.02 -4.66 8.16
C PRO A 140 -9.69 -5.39 7.00
N VAL A 141 -9.24 -6.62 6.73
CA VAL A 141 -9.88 -7.52 5.77
C VAL A 141 -10.59 -8.60 6.57
N GLN A 142 -11.92 -8.64 6.54
CA GLN A 142 -12.66 -9.69 7.26
C GLN A 142 -12.57 -11.02 6.51
N GLU A 143 -12.24 -12.11 7.23
CA GLU A 143 -12.38 -13.45 6.65
C GLU A 143 -13.86 -13.80 6.48
N LYS A 144 -14.22 -14.35 5.30
CA LYS A 144 -15.59 -14.79 4.96
C LYS A 144 -16.20 -15.83 5.93
N SER A 145 -15.41 -16.36 6.85
CA SER A 145 -15.77 -17.45 7.78
C SER A 145 -16.32 -16.98 9.13
N VAL A 146 -16.32 -15.66 9.41
CA VAL A 146 -16.78 -15.10 10.68
C VAL A 146 -18.06 -14.30 10.45
N ASP A 147 -19.22 -14.95 10.62
CA ASP A 147 -20.52 -14.27 10.64
C ASP A 147 -20.55 -13.26 11.79
N SER A 148 -20.30 -11.98 11.53
CA SER A 148 -20.85 -10.83 12.28
C SER A 148 -20.89 -10.97 13.84
N VAL A 149 -19.91 -11.62 14.49
CA VAL A 149 -19.94 -11.79 15.96
C VAL A 149 -19.50 -10.51 16.69
N LEU A 150 -18.77 -9.63 16.01
CA LEU A 150 -18.49 -8.30 16.49
C LEU A 150 -19.41 -7.35 15.73
N GLY A 151 -20.38 -6.74 16.41
CA GLY A 151 -21.26 -5.70 15.87
C GLY A 151 -20.52 -4.41 15.54
N MET A 152 -19.37 -4.52 14.88
CA MET A 152 -18.66 -3.40 14.28
C MET A 152 -19.41 -3.03 13.01
N PRO A 153 -19.79 -1.77 12.82
CA PRO A 153 -20.47 -1.34 11.61
C PRO A 153 -19.63 -1.73 10.39
N THR A 154 -20.29 -2.22 9.34
CA THR A 154 -19.71 -2.38 8.00
C THR A 154 -18.99 -1.08 7.65
N GLY A 155 -17.65 -1.15 7.52
CA GLY A 155 -16.80 0.01 7.20
C GLY A 155 -15.84 0.53 8.31
N ALA A 156 -15.70 -0.07 9.49
CA ALA A 156 -14.65 0.33 10.45
C ALA A 156 -14.27 -0.82 11.42
N PRO A 157 -12.98 -1.19 11.57
CA PRO A 157 -11.96 -0.24 12.06
C PRO A 157 -10.70 -0.12 11.18
N LEU A 158 -10.45 1.07 10.61
CA LEU A 158 -9.09 1.44 10.22
C LEU A 158 -8.19 1.36 11.47
N THR A 159 -7.18 0.50 11.46
CA THR A 159 -6.14 0.53 12.49
C THR A 159 -5.12 1.56 12.05
N ALA A 160 -5.26 2.80 12.52
CA ALA A 160 -4.16 3.76 12.44
C ALA A 160 -3.03 3.24 13.33
N VAL A 161 -1.99 2.68 12.71
CA VAL A 161 -0.79 2.22 13.40
C VAL A 161 0.17 3.39 13.43
N ASP A 162 -0.03 4.23 14.44
CA ASP A 162 0.77 5.43 14.60
C ASP A 162 2.00 5.15 15.45
N ALA A 163 3.18 5.34 14.85
CA ALA A 163 4.42 5.49 15.61
C ALA A 163 4.74 6.98 15.88
N THR A 164 4.11 7.95 15.17
CA THR A 164 3.98 9.39 15.52
C THR A 164 3.08 10.10 14.48
N VAL A 165 1.97 10.72 14.91
CA VAL A 165 1.00 11.41 14.02
C VAL A 165 1.72 12.55 13.31
N SER A 166 2.20 12.29 12.09
CA SER A 166 2.97 13.25 11.32
C SER A 166 2.05 14.11 10.47
N GLU A 167 2.39 15.40 10.39
CA GLU A 167 1.70 16.47 9.65
C GLU A 167 1.37 16.09 8.19
N ARG A 168 2.09 15.11 7.63
CA ARG A 168 1.95 14.60 6.25
C ARG A 168 0.58 14.00 5.92
N LEU A 169 -0.07 13.27 6.84
CA LEU A 169 -1.36 12.62 6.54
C LEU A 169 -2.48 13.64 6.30
N HIS A 170 -2.47 14.76 7.04
CA HIS A 170 -3.41 15.86 6.86
C HIS A 170 -3.23 16.57 5.50
N ARG A 171 -2.03 16.53 4.93
CA ARG A 171 -1.71 17.23 3.67
C ARG A 171 -2.09 16.44 2.42
N LEU A 172 -2.24 15.11 2.49
CA LEU A 172 -2.65 14.26 1.35
C LEU A 172 -4.04 14.59 0.78
N GLY A 173 -4.93 15.17 1.60
CA GLY A 173 -6.26 15.62 1.20
C GLY A 173 -6.30 17.00 0.54
N THR A 174 -5.15 17.66 0.35
CA THR A 174 -5.08 19.00 -0.24
C THR A 174 -4.67 18.90 -1.72
N PRO A 175 -5.55 19.21 -2.68
CA PRO A 175 -5.19 19.22 -4.10
C PRO A 175 -4.04 20.21 -4.35
N GLY A 176 -2.93 19.73 -4.93
CA GLY A 176 -1.79 20.57 -5.32
C GLY A 176 -0.74 20.82 -4.22
N PHE A 177 -0.83 20.17 -3.05
CA PHE A 177 0.27 20.20 -2.09
C PHE A 177 1.31 19.14 -2.46
N ARG A 178 2.45 19.58 -3.01
CA ARG A 178 3.70 18.83 -3.02
C ARG A 178 4.69 19.61 -2.17
N ASP A 179 5.34 18.94 -1.22
CA ASP A 179 6.44 19.54 -0.48
C ASP A 179 7.43 20.12 -1.49
N GLY A 180 7.74 21.41 -1.36
CA GLY A 180 8.77 22.08 -2.14
C GLY A 180 10.12 21.53 -1.71
N ARG A 181 10.45 20.35 -2.22
CA ARG A 181 11.77 19.72 -2.09
C ARG A 181 12.71 20.37 -3.11
N ASP A 182 13.20 21.56 -2.77
CA ASP A 182 14.48 22.10 -3.27
C ASP A 182 15.64 21.57 -2.43
#